data_AF-A0A4Q6F3T5-F1
#
_entry.id   AF-A0A4Q6F3T5-F1
#
_cell.length_a   1.000
_cell.length_b   1.000
_cell.length_c   1.000
_cell.angle_alpha   90.00
_cell.angle_beta   90.00
_cell.angle_gamma   90.00
#
_symmetry.space_group_name_H-M   'P 1'
#
loop_
_entity.id
_entity.type
_entity.pdbx_description
1 polymer ?
#
loop_
_entity_poly.entity_id
_entity_poly.type
_entity_poly.pdbx_seq_one_letter_code
_entity_poly.pdbx_strand_id
1 'polypeptide(L)'
;LEAGRYNDKDILILDEIPLDLGPISGVISSVPQVPNSHVILRCLNQKVPDLYLKTLPSYLKSLENKLVRFNVSSEEGWYLEDQSSRPNIKAEAETYWKERQKVIATPEVDLSVNSIYAWRGKELNPQLVKAYGSKASNFAILDEELKKQNVDRAQYDKSFMVPFSFYAQHLKSPLSDKACKKAAKKCEKDEGSACTEALALCDELKSTASLGEYLNAMLDGNRKTRMSEDPEFRRKTLSFARRLVRAVELPTDVLKAVHDGLAAYPSNRRMRLRSSTNAEDLSGLNGAGLYDSKAACLGDPEGADDDDGIASACRTALETVRIKAQVQQLRAYEDPNGDLAEAAAELEESLTNKYSLSDSIRAVYASIWTERAYLNREYYGLVHNKVYMGLLVHPAFIDESANGVAVVTFTPQGADINIV
;
A
#
# COMPACT_ATOMS: atom_id res chain seq x y z
N LEU A 1 -14.23 -4.18 5.83
CA LEU A 1 -13.16 -4.32 6.85
C LEU A 1 -12.07 -3.28 6.65
N GLU A 2 -11.93 -2.33 7.57
CA GLU A 2 -10.71 -1.54 7.64
C GLU A 2 -9.57 -2.43 8.14
N ALA A 3 -8.47 -2.52 7.39
CA ALA A 3 -7.22 -3.09 7.88
C ALA A 3 -6.89 -2.43 9.23
N GLY A 4 -6.66 -3.24 10.27
CA GLY A 4 -6.77 -2.71 11.63
C GLY A 4 -6.86 -3.72 12.74
N ARG A 5 -7.92 -4.52 12.68
CA ARG A 5 -8.42 -5.28 13.84
C ARG A 5 -7.80 -6.68 13.98
N TYR A 6 -6.81 -7.02 13.18
CA TYR A 6 -6.25 -8.36 13.13
C TYR A 6 -4.73 -8.38 12.92
N ASN A 7 -4.12 -9.53 13.18
CA ASN A 7 -2.73 -9.85 12.87
C ASN A 7 -2.61 -11.27 12.28
N ASP A 8 -1.37 -11.77 12.18
CA ASP A 8 -1.03 -13.07 11.60
C ASP A 8 -1.59 -14.27 12.36
N LYS A 9 -2.09 -14.08 13.58
CA LYS A 9 -2.65 -15.11 14.44
C LYS A 9 -4.17 -15.27 14.31
N ASP A 10 -4.84 -14.31 13.68
CA ASP A 10 -6.30 -14.26 13.64
C ASP A 10 -6.90 -15.05 12.47
N ILE A 11 -8.08 -15.63 12.71
CA ILE A 11 -8.94 -16.20 11.69
C ILE A 11 -10.08 -15.22 11.45
N LEU A 12 -10.26 -14.77 10.21
CA LEU A 12 -11.25 -13.75 9.89
C LEU A 12 -12.54 -14.38 9.39
N ILE A 13 -13.66 -13.89 9.93
CA ILE A 13 -14.99 -14.16 9.40
C ILE A 13 -15.42 -12.94 8.58
N LEU A 14 -15.68 -13.16 7.30
CA LEU A 14 -15.92 -12.11 6.30
C LEU A 14 -17.34 -12.21 5.74
N ASP A 15 -18.11 -11.15 5.88
CA ASP A 15 -19.38 -10.95 5.18
C ASP A 15 -19.22 -10.22 3.84
N GLU A 16 -18.05 -9.63 3.62
CA GLU A 16 -17.59 -9.03 2.37
C GLU A 16 -16.11 -9.35 2.14
N ILE A 17 -15.70 -9.57 0.89
CA ILE A 17 -14.29 -9.82 0.55
C ILE A 17 -13.57 -8.49 0.39
N PRO A 18 -12.63 -8.13 1.28
CA PRO A 18 -11.86 -6.92 1.12
C PRO A 18 -10.92 -7.03 -0.09
N LEU A 19 -10.53 -5.88 -0.63
CA LEU A 19 -9.61 -5.82 -1.77
C LEU A 19 -8.24 -6.47 -1.45
N ASP A 20 -7.79 -6.37 -0.20
CA ASP A 20 -6.54 -6.98 0.26
C ASP A 20 -6.61 -7.29 1.77
N LEU A 21 -5.80 -8.26 2.21
CA LEU A 21 -5.59 -8.64 3.60
C LEU A 21 -4.10 -8.73 3.90
N GLY A 22 -3.70 -8.33 5.11
CA GLY A 22 -2.38 -8.63 5.65
C GLY A 22 -2.23 -10.12 5.99
N PRO A 23 -1.12 -10.51 6.63
CA PRO A 23 -0.96 -11.85 7.19
C PRO A 23 -2.07 -12.22 8.18
N ILE A 24 -2.55 -13.45 8.08
CA ILE A 24 -3.65 -14.03 8.87
C ILE A 24 -3.42 -15.53 9.11
N SER A 25 -4.26 -16.17 9.93
CA SER A 25 -4.27 -17.63 10.17
C SER A 25 -5.45 -18.38 9.52
N GLY A 26 -6.37 -17.68 8.88
CA GLY A 26 -7.39 -18.30 8.02
C GLY A 26 -8.55 -17.35 7.68
N VAL A 27 -9.37 -17.76 6.72
CA VAL A 27 -10.57 -17.03 6.29
C VAL A 27 -11.79 -17.94 6.28
N ILE A 28 -12.90 -17.43 6.80
CA ILE A 28 -14.25 -17.99 6.64
C ILE A 28 -15.11 -16.89 6.01
N SER A 29 -15.64 -17.11 4.82
CA SER A 29 -16.42 -16.11 4.07
C SER A 29 -17.87 -16.54 3.86
N SER A 30 -18.81 -15.59 3.96
CA SER A 30 -20.23 -15.83 3.65
C SER A 30 -20.59 -15.51 2.20
N VAL A 31 -19.65 -14.92 1.46
CA VAL A 31 -19.78 -14.52 0.06
C VAL A 31 -18.78 -15.27 -0.82
N PRO A 32 -19.17 -15.68 -2.03
CA PRO A 32 -18.27 -16.40 -2.93
C PRO A 32 -17.11 -15.51 -3.35
N GLN A 33 -15.90 -16.08 -3.37
CA GLN A 33 -14.69 -15.38 -3.79
C GLN A 33 -14.45 -15.56 -5.29
N VAL A 34 -13.95 -14.51 -5.95
CA VAL A 34 -13.54 -14.60 -7.36
C VAL A 34 -12.23 -15.39 -7.45
N PRO A 35 -12.13 -16.40 -8.33
CA PRO A 35 -10.86 -17.08 -8.59
C PRO A 35 -9.76 -16.07 -8.92
N ASN A 36 -8.59 -16.20 -8.29
CA ASN A 36 -7.45 -15.27 -8.40
C ASN A 36 -7.61 -13.91 -7.68
N SER A 37 -8.58 -13.76 -6.77
CA SER A 37 -8.61 -12.59 -5.88
C SER A 37 -7.32 -12.51 -5.05
N HIS A 38 -6.95 -11.29 -4.62
CA HIS A 38 -5.80 -11.08 -3.73
C HIS A 38 -5.90 -11.91 -2.45
N VAL A 39 -7.12 -12.10 -1.91
CA VAL A 39 -7.38 -12.89 -0.70
C VAL A 39 -7.04 -14.38 -0.94
N ILE A 40 -7.55 -15.00 -2.01
CA ILE A 40 -7.25 -16.41 -2.34
C ILE A 40 -5.74 -16.60 -2.53
N LEU A 41 -5.12 -15.75 -3.35
CA LEU A 41 -3.69 -15.83 -3.62
C LEU A 41 -2.86 -15.65 -2.33
N ARG A 42 -3.32 -14.80 -1.40
CA ARG A 42 -2.69 -14.64 -0.08
C ARG A 42 -2.81 -15.92 0.74
N CYS A 43 -4.01 -16.50 0.83
CA CYS A 43 -4.24 -17.72 1.60
C CYS A 43 -3.40 -18.89 1.08
N LEU A 44 -3.32 -19.06 -0.25
CA LEU A 44 -2.48 -20.06 -0.90
C LEU A 44 -0.99 -19.83 -0.59
N ASN A 45 -0.50 -18.60 -0.74
CA ASN A 45 0.90 -18.25 -0.48
C ASN A 45 1.29 -18.45 1.00
N GLN A 46 0.41 -18.11 1.93
CA GLN A 46 0.63 -18.27 3.36
C GLN A 46 0.32 -19.67 3.89
N LYS A 47 -0.24 -20.54 3.03
CA LYS A 47 -0.69 -21.90 3.36
C LYS A 47 -1.65 -21.91 4.54
N VAL A 48 -2.64 -21.02 4.50
CA VAL A 48 -3.70 -20.94 5.52
C VAL A 48 -5.04 -21.42 4.96
N PRO A 49 -5.93 -21.92 5.82
CA PRO A 49 -7.25 -22.34 5.38
C PRO A 49 -8.08 -21.15 4.87
N ASP A 50 -8.80 -21.39 3.77
CA ASP A 50 -9.77 -20.47 3.18
C ASP A 50 -11.06 -21.24 2.91
N LEU A 51 -12.16 -20.81 3.52
CA LEU A 51 -13.44 -21.50 3.50
C LEU A 51 -14.55 -20.54 3.08
N TYR A 52 -15.35 -20.95 2.10
CA TYR A 52 -16.61 -20.31 1.78
C TYR A 52 -17.78 -21.13 2.35
N LEU A 53 -18.66 -20.48 3.11
CA LEU A 53 -19.89 -21.05 3.63
C LEU A 53 -21.07 -20.16 3.21
N LYS A 54 -21.99 -20.70 2.40
CA LYS A 54 -23.22 -19.99 2.00
C LYS A 54 -24.04 -19.48 3.20
N THR A 55 -23.96 -20.17 4.34
CA THR A 55 -24.59 -19.74 5.59
C THR A 55 -23.62 -19.97 6.73
N LEU A 56 -23.27 -18.90 7.44
CA LEU A 56 -22.40 -18.97 8.60
C LEU A 56 -23.13 -19.64 9.78
N PRO A 57 -22.59 -20.72 10.36
CA PRO A 57 -23.18 -21.34 11.53
C PRO A 57 -23.20 -20.40 12.74
N SER A 58 -24.32 -20.35 13.46
CA SER A 58 -24.51 -19.45 14.61
C SER A 58 -23.50 -19.69 15.74
N TYR A 59 -22.97 -20.90 15.88
CA TYR A 59 -21.98 -21.22 16.91
C TYR A 59 -20.63 -20.52 16.69
N LEU A 60 -20.30 -20.08 15.47
CA LEU A 60 -19.06 -19.34 15.20
C LEU A 60 -18.95 -18.08 16.06
N LYS A 61 -20.08 -17.42 16.33
CA LYS A 61 -20.14 -16.25 17.22
C LYS A 61 -19.67 -16.57 18.65
N SER A 62 -19.91 -17.80 19.11
CA SER A 62 -19.45 -18.24 20.43
C SER A 62 -17.94 -18.50 20.51
N LEU A 63 -17.26 -18.52 19.36
CA LEU A 63 -15.81 -18.72 19.22
C LEU A 63 -15.06 -17.40 19.00
N GLU A 64 -15.76 -16.27 18.89
CA GLU A 64 -15.13 -14.95 18.75
C GLU A 64 -14.15 -14.69 19.91
N ASN A 65 -12.95 -14.22 19.56
CA ASN A 65 -11.84 -13.94 20.47
C ASN A 65 -11.37 -15.16 21.29
N LYS A 66 -11.68 -16.39 20.86
CA LYS A 66 -11.15 -17.63 21.45
C LYS A 66 -10.07 -18.22 20.57
N LEU A 67 -9.12 -18.89 21.20
CA LEU A 67 -8.13 -19.69 20.49
C LEU A 67 -8.81 -20.95 19.94
N VAL A 68 -8.71 -21.13 18.62
CA VAL A 68 -9.28 -22.27 17.89
C VAL A 68 -8.27 -22.83 16.88
N ARG A 69 -8.34 -24.13 16.63
CA ARG A 69 -7.65 -24.78 15.52
C ARG A 69 -8.63 -24.87 14.37
N PHE A 70 -8.28 -24.22 13.27
CA PHE A 70 -9.06 -24.22 12.04
C PHE A 70 -8.41 -25.10 10.99
N ASN A 71 -9.19 -26.02 10.43
CA ASN A 71 -8.74 -26.90 9.35
C ASN A 71 -9.78 -26.94 8.24
N VAL A 72 -9.29 -26.99 7.00
CA VAL A 72 -10.06 -27.21 5.79
C VAL A 72 -9.29 -28.22 4.95
N SER A 73 -9.97 -29.30 4.56
CA SER A 73 -9.44 -30.44 3.82
C SER A 73 -10.47 -30.95 2.82
N SER A 74 -10.01 -31.43 1.66
CA SER A 74 -10.88 -32.11 0.70
C SER A 74 -11.34 -33.49 1.18
N GLU A 75 -10.62 -34.11 2.11
CA GLU A 75 -10.90 -35.46 2.60
C GLU A 75 -11.75 -35.43 3.89
N GLU A 76 -11.39 -34.56 4.84
CA GLU A 76 -12.02 -34.49 6.17
C GLU A 76 -13.09 -33.39 6.28
N GLY A 77 -13.29 -32.61 5.22
CA GLY A 77 -14.14 -31.42 5.27
C GLY A 77 -13.47 -30.29 6.06
N TRP A 78 -14.22 -29.62 6.92
CA TRP A 78 -13.69 -28.53 7.74
C TRP A 78 -14.17 -28.66 9.18
N TYR A 79 -13.36 -28.17 10.11
CA TYR A 79 -13.71 -28.16 11.53
C TYR A 79 -13.01 -27.03 12.28
N LEU A 80 -13.57 -26.71 13.45
CA LEU A 80 -13.00 -25.81 14.44
C LEU A 80 -12.95 -26.55 15.78
N GLU A 81 -11.75 -26.64 16.36
CA GLU A 81 -11.54 -27.21 17.69
C GLU A 81 -11.13 -26.10 18.64
N ASP A 82 -11.78 -25.98 19.79
CA ASP A 82 -11.37 -25.08 20.86
C ASP A 82 -10.68 -25.84 22.00
N GLN A 83 -10.35 -25.14 23.08
CA GLN A 83 -9.74 -25.69 24.29
C GLN A 83 -10.50 -26.87 24.91
N SER A 84 -11.82 -26.97 24.72
CA SER A 84 -12.64 -28.06 25.26
C SER A 84 -12.42 -29.37 24.52
N SER A 85 -12.29 -29.30 23.20
CA SER A 85 -11.97 -30.44 22.33
C SER A 85 -10.47 -30.75 22.25
N ARG A 86 -9.61 -29.76 22.53
CA ARG A 86 -8.16 -29.84 22.30
C ARG A 86 -7.37 -29.21 23.46
N PRO A 87 -7.05 -29.99 24.51
CA PRO A 87 -6.42 -29.46 25.73
C PRO A 87 -5.06 -28.77 25.53
N ASN A 88 -4.29 -29.17 24.52
CA ASN A 88 -2.94 -28.62 24.25
C ASN A 88 -2.93 -27.48 23.21
N ILE A 89 -4.10 -26.96 22.82
CA ILE A 89 -4.25 -26.01 21.71
C ILE A 89 -3.36 -24.77 21.82
N LYS A 90 -3.10 -24.27 23.04
CA LYS A 90 -2.20 -23.11 23.23
C LYS A 90 -0.77 -23.39 22.78
N ALA A 91 -0.20 -24.53 23.18
CA ALA A 91 1.16 -24.89 22.79
C ALA A 91 1.25 -25.17 21.29
N GLU A 92 0.21 -25.80 20.73
CA GLU A 92 0.14 -26.09 19.29
C GLU A 92 0.01 -24.81 18.46
N ALA A 93 -0.77 -23.83 18.92
CA ALA A 93 -0.90 -22.54 18.24
C ALA A 93 0.42 -21.77 18.22
N GLU A 94 1.16 -21.72 19.34
CA GLU A 94 2.48 -21.08 19.40
C GLU A 94 3.48 -21.74 18.43
N THR A 95 3.48 -23.07 18.35
CA THR A 95 4.27 -23.80 17.35
C THR A 95 3.84 -23.45 15.93
N TYR A 96 2.54 -23.50 15.64
CA TYR A 96 1.98 -23.19 14.32
C TYR A 96 2.34 -21.78 13.84
N TRP A 97 2.18 -20.76 14.68
CA TRP A 97 2.52 -19.39 14.33
C TRP A 97 4.02 -19.22 14.10
N LYS A 98 4.85 -19.80 14.97
CA LYS A 98 6.32 -19.73 14.85
C LYS A 98 6.85 -20.40 13.58
N GLU A 99 6.31 -21.56 13.21
CA GLU A 99 6.74 -22.29 12.01
C GLU A 99 6.36 -21.58 10.71
N ARG A 100 5.31 -20.75 10.74
CA ARG A 100 4.84 -19.98 9.58
C ARG A 100 5.60 -18.68 9.36
N GLN A 101 6.16 -18.09 10.42
CA GLN A 101 7.00 -16.90 10.33
C GLN A 101 8.36 -17.25 9.72
N LYS A 102 8.52 -16.95 8.43
CA LYS A 102 9.80 -17.10 7.72
C LYS A 102 10.51 -15.77 7.69
N VAL A 103 11.54 -15.63 8.52
CA VAL A 103 12.41 -14.45 8.49
C VAL A 103 13.14 -14.43 7.14
N ILE A 104 12.92 -13.38 6.37
CA ILE A 104 13.61 -13.17 5.09
C ILE A 104 14.84 -12.28 5.29
N ALA A 105 15.75 -12.32 4.32
CA ALA A 105 16.96 -11.49 4.37
C ALA A 105 16.62 -10.00 4.36
N THR A 106 17.39 -9.22 5.13
CA THR A 106 17.31 -7.75 5.09
C THR A 106 17.58 -7.28 3.66
N PRO A 107 16.71 -6.42 3.09
CA PRO A 107 16.89 -5.94 1.73
C PRO A 107 18.16 -5.13 1.57
N GLU A 108 18.86 -5.33 0.46
CA GLU A 108 20.01 -4.51 0.09
C GLU A 108 19.55 -3.09 -0.28
N VAL A 109 20.43 -2.11 -0.06
CA VAL A 109 20.18 -0.72 -0.39
C VAL A 109 21.48 0.00 -0.73
N ASP A 110 21.46 0.76 -1.81
CA ASP A 110 22.51 1.69 -2.21
C ASP A 110 21.97 3.12 -2.10
N LEU A 111 22.43 3.83 -1.07
CA LEU A 111 22.08 5.22 -0.82
C LEU A 111 23.11 6.21 -1.40
N SER A 112 24.16 5.72 -2.07
CA SER A 112 25.19 6.57 -2.69
C SER A 112 24.68 7.24 -3.97
N VAL A 113 23.70 6.63 -4.64
CA VAL A 113 23.06 7.15 -5.85
C VAL A 113 22.11 8.29 -5.49
N ASN A 114 22.38 9.49 -5.99
CA ASN A 114 21.68 10.74 -5.63
C ASN A 114 21.07 11.48 -6.82
N SER A 115 20.76 10.78 -7.91
CA SER A 115 20.16 11.37 -9.11
C SER A 115 19.04 10.49 -9.65
N ILE A 116 18.09 11.11 -10.36
CA ILE A 116 17.07 10.36 -11.09
C ILE A 116 17.69 9.62 -12.28
N TYR A 117 17.09 8.49 -12.66
CA TYR A 117 17.54 7.68 -13.79
C TYR A 117 16.48 7.60 -14.87
N ALA A 118 16.51 8.54 -15.83
CA ALA A 118 15.83 8.37 -17.11
C ALA A 118 16.58 7.30 -17.91
N TRP A 119 15.95 6.15 -18.18
CA TRP A 119 16.63 4.95 -18.67
C TRP A 119 16.81 4.87 -20.17
N ARG A 120 16.10 5.70 -20.96
CA ARG A 120 16.15 5.62 -22.41
C ARG A 120 17.59 5.74 -22.92
N GLY A 121 18.02 4.75 -23.71
CA GLY A 121 19.36 4.72 -24.31
C GLY A 121 20.49 4.55 -23.30
N LYS A 122 20.17 4.17 -22.05
CA LYS A 122 21.15 3.88 -21.01
C LYS A 122 21.16 2.39 -20.68
N GLU A 123 22.24 1.95 -20.06
CA GLU A 123 22.42 0.56 -19.66
C GLU A 123 21.49 0.17 -18.50
N LEU A 124 20.66 -0.84 -18.72
CA LEU A 124 19.83 -1.44 -17.69
C LEU A 124 20.50 -2.70 -17.18
N ASN A 125 21.00 -2.65 -15.94
CA ASN A 125 21.54 -3.81 -15.25
C ASN A 125 20.79 -4.09 -13.94
N PRO A 126 20.81 -5.34 -13.43
CA PRO A 126 20.08 -5.71 -12.22
C PRO A 126 20.51 -4.96 -10.94
N GLN A 127 21.68 -4.32 -10.90
CA GLN A 127 22.15 -3.59 -9.71
C GLN A 127 21.31 -2.33 -9.46
N LEU A 128 20.61 -1.81 -10.47
CA LEU A 128 19.69 -0.68 -10.33
C LEU A 128 18.60 -0.94 -9.27
N VAL A 129 18.21 -2.20 -9.05
CA VAL A 129 17.25 -2.58 -8.00
C VAL A 129 17.70 -2.11 -6.61
N LYS A 130 19.01 -2.10 -6.35
CA LYS A 130 19.58 -1.69 -5.06
C LYS A 130 19.45 -0.19 -4.80
N ALA A 131 19.28 0.62 -5.84
CA ALA A 131 19.14 2.07 -5.72
C ALA A 131 17.72 2.58 -6.02
N TYR A 132 16.96 1.90 -6.88
CA TYR A 132 15.67 2.37 -7.41
C TYR A 132 14.50 1.41 -7.12
N GLY A 133 14.77 0.23 -6.59
CA GLY A 133 13.78 -0.81 -6.32
C GLY A 133 13.41 -1.64 -7.53
N SER A 134 12.68 -2.72 -7.26
CA SER A 134 12.41 -3.77 -8.23
C SER A 134 11.37 -3.36 -9.27
N LYS A 135 10.27 -2.73 -8.86
CA LYS A 135 9.21 -2.30 -9.79
C LYS A 135 9.72 -1.33 -10.85
N ALA A 136 10.48 -0.32 -10.44
CA ALA A 136 11.06 0.67 -11.34
C ALA A 136 12.05 0.03 -12.33
N SER A 137 12.94 -0.81 -11.81
CA SER A 137 13.99 -1.46 -12.60
C SER A 137 13.39 -2.47 -13.59
N ASN A 138 12.47 -3.33 -13.14
CA ASN A 138 11.78 -4.31 -13.99
C ASN A 138 10.92 -3.63 -15.06
N PHE A 139 10.25 -2.51 -14.73
CA PHE A 139 9.52 -1.73 -15.72
C PHE A 139 10.44 -1.20 -16.82
N ALA A 140 11.58 -0.61 -16.45
CA ALA A 140 12.54 -0.10 -17.42
C ALA A 140 13.09 -1.21 -18.33
N ILE A 141 13.41 -2.38 -17.77
CA ILE A 141 13.88 -3.55 -18.53
C ILE A 141 12.82 -4.02 -19.53
N LEU A 142 11.57 -4.16 -19.07
CA LEU A 142 10.45 -4.56 -19.93
C LEU A 142 10.17 -3.52 -21.02
N ASP A 143 10.21 -2.24 -20.68
CA ASP A 143 9.98 -1.14 -21.62
C ASP A 143 10.98 -1.17 -22.79
N GLU A 144 12.27 -1.35 -22.50
CA GLU A 144 13.31 -1.46 -23.53
C GLU A 144 13.22 -2.77 -24.32
N GLU A 145 12.85 -3.89 -23.70
CA GLU A 145 12.69 -5.15 -24.42
C GLU A 145 11.50 -5.12 -25.38
N LEU A 146 10.36 -4.56 -24.96
CA LEU A 146 9.20 -4.38 -25.84
C LEU A 146 9.51 -3.50 -27.06
N LYS A 147 10.34 -2.46 -26.90
CA LYS A 147 10.80 -1.62 -28.02
C LYS A 147 11.62 -2.42 -29.03
N LYS A 148 12.52 -3.30 -28.58
CA LYS A 148 13.28 -4.18 -29.48
C LYS A 148 12.37 -5.11 -30.28
N GLN A 149 11.22 -5.46 -29.71
CA GLN A 149 10.15 -6.23 -30.38
C GLN A 149 9.22 -5.36 -31.25
N ASN A 150 9.59 -4.10 -31.52
CA ASN A 150 8.81 -3.11 -32.30
C ASN A 150 7.43 -2.78 -31.70
N VAL A 151 7.24 -2.98 -30.39
CA VAL A 151 6.04 -2.48 -29.69
C VAL A 151 6.18 -0.97 -29.50
N ASP A 152 5.12 -0.22 -29.83
CA ASP A 152 5.11 1.23 -29.59
C ASP A 152 5.11 1.52 -28.08
N ARG A 153 6.17 2.22 -27.65
CA ARG A 153 6.40 2.64 -26.26
C ARG A 153 6.73 4.13 -26.18
N ALA A 154 6.45 4.92 -27.22
CA ALA A 154 6.88 6.31 -27.34
C ALA A 154 6.42 7.19 -26.16
N GLN A 155 5.25 6.91 -25.58
CA GLN A 155 4.76 7.65 -24.41
C GLN A 155 5.67 7.51 -23.17
N TYR A 156 6.47 6.45 -23.07
CA TYR A 156 7.34 6.20 -21.93
C TYR A 156 8.76 6.74 -22.09
N ASP A 157 9.07 7.36 -23.23
CA ASP A 157 10.42 7.74 -23.64
C ASP A 157 11.18 8.66 -22.68
N LYS A 158 10.46 9.39 -21.82
CA LYS A 158 11.02 10.31 -20.83
C LYS A 158 10.75 9.84 -19.40
N SER A 159 10.35 8.58 -19.22
CA SER A 159 10.07 8.01 -17.90
C SER A 159 11.39 7.78 -17.16
N PHE A 160 11.32 7.82 -15.84
CA PHE A 160 12.53 7.77 -15.02
C PHE A 160 12.27 7.14 -13.64
N MET A 161 13.37 6.77 -12.99
CA MET A 161 13.38 6.20 -11.65
C MET A 161 13.94 7.23 -10.66
N VAL A 162 13.40 7.24 -9.44
CA VAL A 162 13.85 8.09 -8.33
C VAL A 162 14.51 7.21 -7.27
N PRO A 163 15.74 7.54 -6.81
CA PRO A 163 16.52 6.66 -5.96
C PRO A 163 16.06 6.68 -4.49
N PHE A 164 16.40 5.62 -3.75
CA PHE A 164 16.16 5.49 -2.31
C PHE A 164 16.78 6.59 -1.47
N SER A 165 17.89 7.18 -1.93
CA SER A 165 18.55 8.29 -1.25
C SER A 165 17.62 9.50 -1.08
N PHE A 166 16.66 9.73 -1.98
CA PHE A 166 15.73 10.86 -1.87
C PHE A 166 14.73 10.64 -0.74
N TYR A 167 14.24 9.42 -0.55
CA TYR A 167 13.45 9.07 0.63
C TYR A 167 14.30 9.17 1.90
N ALA A 168 15.54 8.69 1.87
CA ALA A 168 16.45 8.81 3.01
C ALA A 168 16.76 10.28 3.38
N GLN A 169 16.80 11.20 2.41
CA GLN A 169 16.93 12.63 2.67
C GLN A 169 15.67 13.21 3.32
N HIS A 170 14.48 12.81 2.86
CA HIS A 170 13.22 13.23 3.51
C HIS A 170 13.11 12.72 4.95
N LEU A 171 13.60 11.50 5.23
CA LEU A 171 13.68 10.99 6.61
C LEU A 171 14.61 11.82 7.50
N LYS A 172 15.60 12.53 6.93
CA LYS A 172 16.49 13.42 7.68
C LYS A 172 15.90 14.83 7.89
N SER A 173 14.76 15.15 7.27
CA SER A 173 14.10 16.44 7.47
C SER A 173 13.72 16.62 8.95
N PRO A 174 13.94 17.82 9.53
CA PRO A 174 13.61 18.08 10.92
C PRO A 174 12.09 18.05 11.12
N LEU A 175 11.68 17.63 12.31
CA LEU A 175 10.30 17.77 12.75
C LEU A 175 9.96 19.23 13.05
N SER A 176 8.67 19.53 13.12
CA SER A 176 8.18 20.85 13.54
C SER A 176 6.84 20.72 14.26
N ASP A 177 6.53 21.71 15.11
CA ASP A 177 5.24 21.82 15.78
C ASP A 177 4.08 21.85 14.77
N LYS A 178 4.25 22.58 13.66
CA LYS A 178 3.29 22.63 12.55
C LYS A 178 3.04 21.24 11.96
N ALA A 179 4.09 20.45 11.73
CA ALA A 179 3.96 19.11 11.17
C ALA A 179 3.26 18.15 12.16
N CYS A 180 3.65 18.14 13.44
CA CYS A 180 3.02 17.29 14.46
C CYS A 180 1.52 17.61 14.61
N LYS A 181 1.15 18.90 14.70
CA LYS A 181 -0.26 19.33 14.81
C LYS A 181 -1.08 19.01 13.57
N LYS A 182 -0.52 19.22 12.36
CA LYS A 182 -1.17 18.85 11.09
C LYS A 182 -1.39 17.34 11.02
N ALA A 183 -0.41 16.55 11.45
CA ALA A 183 -0.51 15.10 11.49
C ALA A 183 -1.61 14.64 12.47
N ALA A 184 -1.63 15.19 13.69
CA ALA A 184 -2.65 14.89 14.69
C ALA A 184 -4.07 15.16 14.20
N LYS A 185 -4.33 16.36 13.65
CA LYS A 185 -5.66 16.73 13.14
C LYS A 185 -6.16 15.78 12.04
N LYS A 186 -5.27 15.39 11.12
CA LYS A 186 -5.65 14.46 10.05
C LYS A 186 -5.76 13.02 10.56
N CYS A 187 -4.95 12.61 11.53
CA CYS A 187 -5.06 11.30 12.17
C CYS A 187 -6.39 11.17 12.93
N GLU A 188 -6.81 12.20 13.66
CA GLU A 188 -8.10 12.22 14.35
C GLU A 188 -9.28 12.13 13.38
N LYS A 189 -9.20 12.79 12.22
CA LYS A 189 -10.20 12.63 11.15
C LYS A 189 -10.25 11.19 10.64
N ASP A 190 -9.09 10.55 10.46
CA ASP A 190 -8.99 9.19 9.91
C ASP A 190 -9.49 8.13 10.91
N GLU A 191 -9.19 8.28 12.20
CA GLU A 191 -9.48 7.26 13.22
C GLU A 191 -10.75 7.56 14.04
N GLY A 192 -11.43 8.68 13.76
CA GLY A 192 -12.60 9.14 14.52
C GLY A 192 -12.33 9.47 15.99
N SER A 193 -11.06 9.50 16.40
CA SER A 193 -10.63 9.73 17.78
C SER A 193 -9.18 10.23 17.83
N ALA A 194 -8.83 10.93 18.91
CA ALA A 194 -7.52 11.58 19.02
C ALA A 194 -6.35 10.58 19.06
N CYS A 195 -5.30 10.89 18.31
CA CYS A 195 -4.04 10.14 18.27
C CYS A 195 -3.04 10.66 19.33
N THR A 196 -3.50 10.78 20.58
CA THR A 196 -2.82 11.52 21.66
C THR A 196 -1.42 10.98 21.99
N GLU A 197 -1.26 9.66 22.11
CA GLU A 197 0.05 9.05 22.42
C GLU A 197 1.08 9.31 21.32
N ALA A 198 0.67 9.19 20.06
CA ALA A 198 1.54 9.44 18.90
C ALA A 198 1.92 10.93 18.78
N LEU A 199 1.00 11.84 19.11
CA LEU A 199 1.27 13.27 19.18
C LEU A 199 2.23 13.60 20.33
N ALA A 200 2.04 13.04 21.52
CA ALA A 200 2.92 13.27 22.67
C ALA A 200 4.37 12.91 22.35
N LEU A 201 4.59 11.78 21.68
CA LEU A 201 5.91 11.39 21.19
C LEU A 201 6.48 12.39 20.16
N CYS A 202 5.64 12.91 19.27
CA CYS A 202 6.06 13.92 18.29
C CYS A 202 6.45 15.23 18.98
N ASP A 203 5.67 15.65 19.98
CA ASP A 203 5.90 16.86 20.76
C ASP A 203 7.17 16.79 21.61
N GLU A 204 7.51 15.61 22.13
CA GLU A 204 8.78 15.36 22.83
C GLU A 204 9.99 15.51 21.88
N LEU A 205 9.87 14.99 20.66
CA LEU A 205 10.99 14.85 19.72
C LEU A 205 11.14 16.04 18.75
N LYS A 206 10.11 16.88 18.59
CA LYS A 206 10.04 17.86 17.49
C LYS A 206 11.19 18.87 17.42
N SER A 207 11.86 19.14 18.54
CA SER A 207 12.92 20.16 18.63
C SER A 207 14.32 19.61 18.35
N THR A 208 14.51 18.29 18.40
CA THR A 208 15.83 17.65 18.38
C THR A 208 15.96 16.53 17.36
N ALA A 209 14.83 16.01 16.87
CA ALA A 209 14.80 14.83 16.01
C ALA A 209 14.31 15.12 14.59
N SER A 210 14.73 14.25 13.69
CA SER A 210 14.27 14.12 12.32
C SER A 210 13.03 13.23 12.21
N LEU A 211 12.38 13.27 11.03
CA LEU A 211 11.27 12.38 10.71
C LEU A 211 11.62 10.89 10.91
N GLY A 212 12.81 10.47 10.47
CA GLY A 212 13.29 9.10 10.61
C GLY A 212 13.50 8.69 12.05
N GLU A 213 13.97 9.60 12.91
CA GLU A 213 14.12 9.34 14.35
C GLU A 213 12.79 9.17 15.05
N TYR A 214 11.74 9.94 14.70
CA TYR A 214 10.38 9.68 15.18
C TYR A 214 9.87 8.30 14.76
N LEU A 215 10.07 7.94 13.49
CA LEU A 215 9.62 6.64 12.96
C LEU A 215 10.36 5.46 13.57
N ASN A 216 11.60 5.66 14.05
CA ASN A 216 12.29 4.67 14.89
C ASN A 216 11.71 4.66 16.31
N ALA A 217 11.55 5.83 16.93
CA ALA A 217 11.09 5.96 18.31
C ALA A 217 9.69 5.36 18.54
N MET A 218 8.79 5.43 17.57
CA MET A 218 7.46 4.78 17.66
C MET A 218 7.54 3.24 17.72
N LEU A 219 8.70 2.67 17.38
CA LEU A 219 8.99 1.24 17.41
C LEU A 219 9.96 0.84 18.54
N ASP A 220 10.27 1.74 19.47
CA ASP A 220 11.21 1.48 20.56
C ASP A 220 10.52 0.87 21.80
N GLY A 221 11.23 -0.04 22.47
CA GLY A 221 10.84 -0.61 23.75
C GLY A 221 9.45 -1.28 23.72
N ASN A 222 8.61 -0.92 24.70
CA ASN A 222 7.27 -1.48 24.85
C ASN A 222 6.30 -1.11 23.72
N ARG A 223 6.56 -0.02 22.96
CA ARG A 223 5.71 0.39 21.85
C ARG A 223 5.70 -0.67 20.76
N LYS A 224 6.85 -1.28 20.43
CA LYS A 224 6.89 -2.37 19.44
C LYS A 224 5.99 -3.54 19.81
N THR A 225 6.05 -3.97 21.08
CA THR A 225 5.20 -5.06 21.58
C THR A 225 3.72 -4.67 21.46
N ARG A 226 3.35 -3.46 21.87
CA ARG A 226 1.98 -2.95 21.72
C ARG A 226 1.54 -2.84 20.26
N MET A 227 2.42 -2.49 19.33
CA MET A 227 2.07 -2.48 17.90
C MET A 227 1.66 -3.86 17.41
N SER A 228 2.15 -4.95 18.02
CA SER A 228 1.73 -6.32 17.70
C SER A 228 0.42 -6.72 18.42
N GLU A 229 0.34 -6.42 19.71
CA GLU A 229 -0.70 -6.93 20.62
C GLU A 229 -1.97 -6.06 20.71
N ASP A 230 -1.87 -4.76 20.40
CA ASP A 230 -2.93 -3.77 20.53
C ASP A 230 -3.28 -3.17 19.14
N PRO A 231 -4.32 -3.70 18.48
CA PRO A 231 -4.80 -3.23 17.19
C PRO A 231 -5.13 -1.73 17.14
N GLU A 232 -5.76 -1.20 18.19
CA GLU A 232 -6.17 0.20 18.23
C GLU A 232 -4.96 1.13 18.33
N PHE A 233 -4.02 0.79 19.20
CA PHE A 233 -2.75 1.50 19.31
C PHE A 233 -1.96 1.46 18.00
N ARG A 234 -1.85 0.27 17.37
CA ARG A 234 -1.16 0.11 16.08
C ARG A 234 -1.76 1.02 15.02
N ARG A 235 -3.08 0.98 14.82
CA ARG A 235 -3.80 1.80 13.84
C ARG A 235 -3.50 3.29 14.03
N LYS A 236 -3.73 3.82 15.24
CA LYS A 236 -3.53 5.25 15.54
C LYS A 236 -2.08 5.67 15.33
N THR A 237 -1.13 4.83 15.74
CA THR A 237 0.30 5.10 15.58
C THR A 237 0.70 5.14 14.10
N LEU A 238 0.29 4.14 13.31
CA LEU A 238 0.58 4.09 11.87
C LEU A 238 -0.15 5.19 11.09
N SER A 239 -1.38 5.51 11.46
CA SER A 239 -2.15 6.61 10.89
C SER A 239 -1.45 7.95 11.12
N PHE A 240 -1.02 8.21 12.36
CA PHE A 240 -0.23 9.39 12.69
C PHE A 240 1.09 9.42 11.92
N ALA A 241 1.84 8.32 11.88
CA ALA A 241 3.11 8.22 11.15
C ALA A 241 2.95 8.56 9.67
N ARG A 242 1.93 8.02 8.99
CA ARG A 242 1.61 8.35 7.59
C ARG A 242 1.30 9.84 7.43
N ARG A 243 0.50 10.41 8.33
CA ARG A 243 0.14 11.83 8.30
C ARG A 243 1.33 12.74 8.60
N LEU A 244 2.27 12.29 9.43
CA LEU A 244 3.50 13.01 9.73
C LEU A 244 4.46 13.01 8.54
N VAL A 245 4.68 11.87 7.89
CA VAL A 245 5.47 11.79 6.64
C VAL A 245 4.90 12.74 5.59
N ARG A 246 3.56 12.85 5.49
CA ARG A 246 2.91 13.82 4.60
C ARG A 246 3.03 15.27 5.05
N ALA A 247 3.09 15.53 6.35
CA ALA A 247 3.15 16.89 6.88
C ALA A 247 4.55 17.50 6.83
N VAL A 248 5.60 16.67 6.93
CA VAL A 248 7.00 17.11 6.81
C VAL A 248 7.34 17.45 5.36
N GLU A 249 7.90 18.63 5.15
CA GLU A 249 8.26 19.14 3.82
C GLU A 249 9.38 18.31 3.19
N LEU A 250 9.30 18.14 1.86
CA LEU A 250 10.37 17.51 1.09
C LEU A 250 11.59 18.45 1.03
N PRO A 251 12.82 17.91 1.07
CA PRO A 251 14.00 18.66 0.68
C PRO A 251 13.84 19.29 -0.70
N THR A 252 14.29 20.53 -0.86
CA THR A 252 14.07 21.32 -2.08
C THR A 252 14.77 20.71 -3.30
N ASP A 253 15.94 20.11 -3.10
CA ASP A 253 16.71 19.38 -4.10
C ASP A 253 16.00 18.11 -4.57
N VAL A 254 15.40 17.34 -3.65
CA VAL A 254 14.56 16.17 -3.97
C VAL A 254 13.38 16.56 -4.84
N LEU A 255 12.60 17.57 -4.41
CA LEU A 255 11.44 18.03 -5.16
C LEU A 255 11.84 18.57 -6.53
N LYS A 256 12.90 19.39 -6.59
CA LYS A 256 13.41 19.97 -7.83
C LYS A 256 13.85 18.89 -8.81
N ALA A 257 14.60 17.88 -8.37
CA ALA A 257 15.09 16.82 -9.24
C ALA A 257 13.94 16.02 -9.90
N VAL A 258 12.89 15.70 -9.14
CA VAL A 258 11.71 15.02 -9.70
C VAL A 258 10.92 15.95 -10.62
N HIS A 259 10.76 17.22 -10.24
CA HIS A 259 10.12 18.23 -11.08
C HIS A 259 10.85 18.39 -12.44
N ASP A 260 12.17 18.54 -12.43
CA ASP A 260 12.99 18.67 -13.64
C ASP A 260 12.85 17.45 -14.55
N GLY A 261 12.81 16.24 -13.98
CA GLY A 261 12.54 15.02 -14.74
C GLY A 261 11.15 15.02 -15.41
N LEU A 262 10.15 15.55 -14.71
CA LEU A 262 8.79 15.68 -15.24
C LEU A 262 8.62 16.81 -16.25
N ALA A 263 9.45 17.86 -16.19
CA ALA A 263 9.39 19.01 -17.10
C ALA A 263 9.62 18.63 -18.58
N ALA A 264 10.10 17.41 -18.84
CA ALA A 264 10.16 16.84 -20.17
C ALA A 264 8.77 16.53 -20.76
N TYR A 265 7.71 16.47 -19.95
CA TYR A 265 6.33 16.27 -20.37
C TYR A 265 5.53 17.59 -20.33
N PRO A 266 4.44 17.71 -21.11
CA PRO A 266 3.50 18.82 -20.99
C PRO A 266 2.98 18.96 -19.54
N SER A 267 2.81 20.18 -19.05
CA SER A 267 2.39 20.43 -17.66
C SER A 267 1.00 19.88 -17.34
N ASN A 268 0.13 19.79 -18.34
CA ASN A 268 -1.22 19.21 -18.25
C ASN A 268 -1.26 17.68 -18.48
N ARG A 269 -0.11 17.01 -18.56
CA ARG A 269 -0.04 15.55 -18.66
C ARG A 269 -0.14 14.93 -17.26
N ARG A 270 -1.15 14.10 -17.03
CA ARG A 270 -1.21 13.32 -15.78
C ARG A 270 -0.10 12.28 -15.74
N MET A 271 0.65 12.29 -14.65
CA MET A 271 1.74 11.38 -14.38
C MET A 271 1.33 10.37 -13.30
N ARG A 272 2.02 9.23 -13.26
CA ARG A 272 1.88 8.21 -12.23
C ARG A 272 3.21 8.02 -11.52
N LEU A 273 3.20 8.20 -10.20
CA LEU A 273 4.30 7.89 -9.30
C LEU A 273 3.97 6.55 -8.64
N ARG A 274 4.69 5.51 -9.02
CA ARG A 274 4.53 4.17 -8.45
C ARG A 274 5.60 3.90 -7.42
N SER A 275 5.19 3.31 -6.30
CA SER A 275 6.08 2.76 -5.30
C SER A 275 7.03 1.74 -5.92
N SER A 276 8.30 1.78 -5.52
CA SER A 276 9.32 0.81 -5.91
C SER A 276 10.28 0.65 -4.75
N THR A 277 9.92 -0.19 -3.78
CA THR A 277 10.77 -0.40 -2.59
C THR A 277 11.89 -1.40 -2.82
N ASN A 278 12.85 -1.46 -1.90
CA ASN A 278 13.84 -2.53 -1.83
C ASN A 278 13.28 -3.85 -1.25
N ALA A 279 12.01 -3.88 -0.83
CA ALA A 279 11.37 -5.03 -0.19
C ALA A 279 10.27 -5.70 -1.05
N GLU A 280 9.91 -5.13 -2.20
CA GLU A 280 8.74 -5.58 -2.99
C GLU A 280 8.88 -6.98 -3.60
N ASP A 281 10.10 -7.39 -3.98
CA ASP A 281 10.35 -8.66 -4.67
C ASP A 281 11.47 -9.48 -3.98
N LEU A 282 11.52 -9.43 -2.65
CA LEU A 282 12.40 -10.31 -1.88
C LEU A 282 11.93 -11.76 -1.99
N SER A 283 12.87 -12.70 -2.07
CA SER A 283 12.54 -14.12 -2.03
C SER A 283 11.72 -14.45 -0.78
N GLY A 284 10.49 -14.93 -0.96
CA GLY A 284 9.56 -15.26 0.12
C GLY A 284 8.56 -14.15 0.48
N LEU A 285 8.68 -12.93 -0.04
CA LEU A 285 7.73 -11.84 0.14
C LEU A 285 7.26 -11.29 -1.22
N ASN A 286 5.95 -11.38 -1.47
CA ASN A 286 5.31 -10.72 -2.60
C ASN A 286 4.75 -9.36 -2.15
N GLY A 287 5.35 -8.27 -2.64
CA GLY A 287 4.94 -6.89 -2.37
C GLY A 287 3.86 -6.34 -3.30
N ALA A 288 3.26 -7.15 -4.17
CA ALA A 288 2.16 -6.72 -5.03
C ALA A 288 1.00 -6.14 -4.19
N GLY A 289 0.56 -4.93 -4.56
CA GLY A 289 -0.50 -4.21 -3.84
C GLY A 289 -0.10 -3.65 -2.47
N LEU A 290 1.12 -3.89 -1.98
CA LEU A 290 1.50 -3.55 -0.61
C LEU A 290 1.63 -2.03 -0.38
N TYR A 291 2.10 -1.30 -1.37
CA TYR A 291 2.38 0.14 -1.30
C TYR A 291 1.54 0.92 -2.31
N ASP A 292 1.29 2.19 -2.03
CA ASP A 292 0.41 3.01 -2.87
C ASP A 292 1.15 3.59 -4.07
N SER A 293 0.39 3.86 -5.14
CA SER A 293 0.81 4.70 -6.26
C SER A 293 -0.10 5.93 -6.32
N LYS A 294 0.45 7.08 -6.69
CA LYS A 294 -0.29 8.35 -6.74
C LYS A 294 -0.17 9.00 -8.12
N ALA A 295 -1.23 9.71 -8.52
CA ALA A 295 -1.17 10.57 -9.69
C ALA A 295 -0.43 11.86 -9.32
N ALA A 296 0.25 12.48 -10.29
CA ALA A 296 0.83 13.82 -10.15
C ALA A 296 0.53 14.66 -11.41
N CYS A 297 0.48 15.97 -11.25
CA CYS A 297 0.24 16.94 -12.32
C CYS A 297 1.15 18.15 -12.12
N LEU A 298 2.03 18.44 -13.09
CA LEU A 298 2.90 19.61 -13.00
C LEU A 298 2.15 20.94 -13.16
N GLY A 299 1.00 20.92 -13.82
CA GLY A 299 0.14 22.10 -13.97
C GLY A 299 -0.64 22.46 -12.70
N ASP A 300 -0.68 21.58 -11.69
CA ASP A 300 -1.31 21.87 -10.40
C ASP A 300 -0.30 22.55 -9.47
N PRO A 301 -0.65 23.71 -8.86
CA PRO A 301 0.28 24.41 -8.01
C PRO A 301 0.54 23.65 -6.70
N GLU A 302 1.74 23.83 -6.15
CA GLU A 302 2.07 23.31 -4.82
C GLU A 302 1.20 23.98 -3.75
N GLY A 303 0.62 23.17 -2.86
CA GLY A 303 -0.27 23.65 -1.81
C GLY A 303 -1.66 24.08 -2.26
N ALA A 304 -2.06 23.75 -3.50
CA ALA A 304 -3.43 23.94 -3.97
C ALA A 304 -4.45 23.20 -3.10
N ASP A 305 -5.62 23.81 -2.89
CA ASP A 305 -6.74 23.18 -2.21
C ASP A 305 -7.65 22.46 -3.22
N ASP A 306 -8.26 21.36 -2.77
CA ASP A 306 -9.21 20.60 -3.57
C ASP A 306 -10.61 21.27 -3.56
N ASP A 307 -10.85 22.21 -2.63
CA ASP A 307 -12.12 22.90 -2.42
C ASP A 307 -12.27 24.25 -3.16
N ASP A 308 -11.29 24.60 -4.00
CA ASP A 308 -11.28 25.88 -4.75
C ASP A 308 -12.28 25.94 -5.93
N GLY A 309 -12.97 24.83 -6.21
CA GLY A 309 -13.92 24.70 -7.33
C GLY A 309 -13.26 24.60 -8.71
N ILE A 310 -11.93 24.60 -8.78
CA ILE A 310 -11.16 24.53 -10.02
C ILE A 310 -10.75 23.06 -10.25
N ALA A 311 -10.82 22.57 -11.49
CA ALA A 311 -10.31 21.24 -11.80
C ALA A 311 -8.78 21.21 -11.84
N SER A 312 -8.16 20.06 -11.61
CA SER A 312 -6.74 19.85 -11.93
C SER A 312 -6.45 20.24 -13.39
N ALA A 313 -5.29 20.83 -13.64
CA ALA A 313 -4.79 21.11 -14.99
C ALA A 313 -4.65 19.83 -15.84
N CYS A 314 -4.53 18.67 -15.19
CA CYS A 314 -4.45 17.36 -15.84
C CYS A 314 -5.80 16.62 -15.90
N ARG A 315 -6.93 17.29 -15.57
CA ARG A 315 -8.27 16.73 -15.76
C ARG A 315 -8.65 16.76 -17.23
N THR A 316 -9.02 15.61 -17.79
CA THR A 316 -9.50 15.53 -19.17
C THR A 316 -11.01 15.73 -19.25
N ALA A 317 -11.48 16.13 -20.44
CA ALA A 317 -12.91 16.22 -20.73
C ALA A 317 -13.60 14.85 -20.63
N LEU A 318 -12.94 13.78 -21.10
CA LEU A 318 -13.50 12.42 -21.06
C LEU A 318 -13.73 11.94 -19.63
N GLU A 319 -12.76 12.15 -18.73
CA GLU A 319 -12.94 11.83 -17.31
C GLU A 319 -14.10 12.60 -16.68
N THR A 320 -14.21 13.90 -16.99
CA THR A 320 -15.30 14.73 -16.46
C THR A 320 -16.65 14.18 -16.88
N VAL A 321 -16.79 13.76 -18.14
CA VAL A 321 -18.02 13.14 -18.66
C VAL A 321 -18.28 11.79 -17.95
N ARG A 322 -17.25 10.94 -17.82
CA ARG A 322 -17.38 9.63 -17.16
C ARG A 322 -17.79 9.74 -15.69
N ILE A 323 -17.14 10.64 -14.95
CA ILE A 323 -17.44 10.89 -13.53
C ILE A 323 -18.88 11.37 -13.38
N LYS A 324 -19.31 12.37 -14.15
CA LYS A 324 -20.69 12.87 -14.09
C LYS A 324 -21.72 11.79 -14.45
N ALA A 325 -21.45 10.97 -15.46
CA ALA A 325 -22.31 9.86 -15.82
C ALA A 325 -22.42 8.83 -14.68
N GLN A 326 -21.30 8.51 -14.02
CA GLN A 326 -21.28 7.58 -12.89
C GLN A 326 -21.99 8.16 -11.65
N VAL A 327 -21.80 9.44 -11.34
CA VAL A 327 -22.55 10.14 -10.28
C VAL A 327 -24.05 10.08 -10.54
N GLN A 328 -24.48 10.33 -11.79
CA GLN A 328 -25.89 10.24 -12.16
C GLN A 328 -26.43 8.80 -12.01
N GLN A 329 -25.64 7.80 -12.38
CA GLN A 329 -26.01 6.39 -12.20
C GLN A 329 -26.16 6.03 -10.72
N LEU A 330 -25.19 6.38 -9.88
CA LEU A 330 -25.23 6.12 -8.44
C LEU A 330 -26.48 6.73 -7.79
N ARG A 331 -26.79 7.99 -8.13
CA ARG A 331 -27.99 8.70 -7.63
C ARG A 331 -29.32 8.14 -8.14
N ALA A 332 -29.32 7.32 -9.19
CA ALA A 332 -30.53 6.74 -9.77
C ALA A 332 -30.91 5.38 -9.16
N TYR A 333 -29.98 4.72 -8.46
CA TYR A 333 -30.26 3.46 -7.77
C TYR A 333 -31.06 3.69 -6.47
N GLU A 334 -31.82 2.68 -6.06
CA GLU A 334 -32.42 2.67 -4.72
C GLU A 334 -31.30 2.63 -3.67
N ASP A 335 -31.36 3.57 -2.73
CA ASP A 335 -30.33 3.75 -1.71
C ASP A 335 -30.96 3.81 -0.32
N PRO A 336 -31.35 2.65 0.24
CA PRO A 336 -32.06 2.60 1.53
C PRO A 336 -31.19 3.06 2.71
N ASN A 337 -29.86 3.02 2.58
CA ASN A 337 -28.92 3.35 3.66
C ASN A 337 -28.20 4.68 3.46
N GLY A 338 -28.23 5.28 2.27
CA GLY A 338 -27.54 6.54 1.95
C GLY A 338 -26.11 6.37 1.42
N ASP A 339 -25.61 5.13 1.34
CA ASP A 339 -24.22 4.82 0.97
C ASP A 339 -23.92 5.22 -0.48
N LEU A 340 -24.89 5.03 -1.39
CA LEU A 340 -24.72 5.38 -2.81
C LEU A 340 -24.74 6.89 -3.03
N ALA A 341 -25.57 7.62 -2.26
CA ALA A 341 -25.62 9.07 -2.26
C ALA A 341 -24.33 9.69 -1.73
N GLU A 342 -23.76 9.14 -0.65
CA GLU A 342 -22.46 9.54 -0.12
C GLU A 342 -21.34 9.27 -1.14
N ALA A 343 -21.26 8.06 -1.70
CA ALA A 343 -20.29 7.72 -2.73
C ALA A 343 -20.40 8.61 -3.98
N ALA A 344 -21.63 8.99 -4.37
CA ALA A 344 -21.86 9.92 -5.47
C ALA A 344 -21.37 11.34 -5.14
N ALA A 345 -21.54 11.81 -3.90
CA ALA A 345 -21.06 13.12 -3.46
C ALA A 345 -19.52 13.17 -3.45
N GLU A 346 -18.86 12.15 -2.89
CA GLU A 346 -17.39 12.04 -2.90
C GLU A 346 -16.82 11.97 -4.33
N LEU A 347 -17.47 11.21 -5.21
CA LEU A 347 -17.07 11.10 -6.60
C LEU A 347 -17.24 12.42 -7.36
N GLU A 348 -18.29 13.19 -7.06
CA GLU A 348 -18.50 14.53 -7.62
C GLU A 348 -17.47 15.54 -7.10
N GLU A 349 -17.17 15.54 -5.79
CA GLU A 349 -16.11 16.35 -5.18
C GLU A 349 -14.74 16.04 -5.83
N SER A 350 -14.52 14.78 -6.23
CA SER A 350 -13.26 14.37 -6.85
C SER A 350 -12.93 15.10 -8.15
N LEU A 351 -13.90 15.75 -8.81
CA LEU A 351 -13.70 16.52 -10.04
C LEU A 351 -12.65 17.63 -9.87
N THR A 352 -12.56 18.22 -8.68
CA THR A 352 -11.65 19.34 -8.37
C THR A 352 -10.32 18.89 -7.75
N ASN A 353 -10.19 17.61 -7.40
CA ASN A 353 -8.97 17.04 -6.82
C ASN A 353 -7.72 17.45 -7.62
N LYS A 354 -6.75 18.02 -6.89
CA LYS A 354 -5.43 18.38 -7.37
C LYS A 354 -4.45 17.23 -7.16
N TYR A 355 -3.39 17.26 -7.95
CA TYR A 355 -2.32 16.27 -7.90
C TYR A 355 -0.96 16.95 -7.80
N SER A 356 -0.78 17.84 -6.82
CA SER A 356 0.49 18.53 -6.58
C SER A 356 1.65 17.52 -6.47
N LEU A 357 2.83 17.88 -6.99
CA LEU A 357 3.94 16.93 -7.06
C LEU A 357 4.44 16.56 -5.66
N SER A 358 4.59 17.55 -4.77
CA SER A 358 5.10 17.28 -3.43
C SER A 358 4.15 16.42 -2.58
N ASP A 359 2.83 16.61 -2.67
CA ASP A 359 1.87 15.78 -1.95
C ASP A 359 1.84 14.36 -2.49
N SER A 360 1.99 14.21 -3.81
CA SER A 360 2.02 12.91 -4.48
C SER A 360 3.24 12.08 -4.06
N ILE A 361 4.43 12.68 -4.05
CA ILE A 361 5.67 12.03 -3.58
C ILE A 361 5.53 11.62 -2.12
N ARG A 362 5.13 12.56 -1.24
CA ARG A 362 4.99 12.30 0.19
C ARG A 362 3.92 11.24 0.49
N ALA A 363 2.86 11.18 -0.29
CA ALA A 363 1.83 10.16 -0.15
C ALA A 363 2.32 8.77 -0.55
N VAL A 364 3.17 8.64 -1.59
CA VAL A 364 3.82 7.35 -1.90
C VAL A 364 4.80 6.96 -0.78
N TYR A 365 5.63 7.89 -0.30
CA TYR A 365 6.55 7.65 0.82
C TYR A 365 5.82 7.20 2.09
N ALA A 366 4.71 7.86 2.44
CA ALA A 366 3.88 7.50 3.59
C ALA A 366 3.31 6.08 3.48
N SER A 367 3.11 5.55 2.27
CA SER A 367 2.51 4.23 2.10
C SER A 367 3.34 3.07 2.66
N ILE A 368 4.63 3.29 2.95
CA ILE A 368 5.47 2.35 3.72
C ILE A 368 4.83 2.04 5.08
N TRP A 369 4.14 3.00 5.68
CA TRP A 369 3.57 2.89 7.02
C TRP A 369 2.06 2.59 6.99
N THR A 370 1.53 2.09 5.88
CA THR A 370 0.21 1.45 5.90
C THR A 370 0.26 0.21 6.77
N GLU A 371 -0.87 -0.13 7.38
CA GLU A 371 -0.93 -1.30 8.27
C GLU A 371 -0.64 -2.60 7.55
N ARG A 372 -1.16 -2.78 6.32
CA ARG A 372 -0.80 -3.93 5.48
C ARG A 372 0.72 -4.03 5.26
N ALA A 373 1.39 -2.91 5.00
CA ALA A 373 2.83 -2.88 4.78
C ALA A 373 3.61 -3.15 6.07
N TYR A 374 3.14 -2.62 7.20
CA TYR A 374 3.70 -2.87 8.53
C TYR A 374 3.58 -4.34 8.93
N LEU A 375 2.38 -4.91 8.90
CA LEU A 375 2.12 -6.29 9.30
C LEU A 375 2.84 -7.31 8.41
N ASN A 376 2.93 -7.06 7.10
CA ASN A 376 3.76 -7.90 6.23
C ASN A 376 5.23 -7.85 6.65
N ARG A 377 5.78 -6.67 6.95
CA ARG A 377 7.17 -6.57 7.42
C ARG A 377 7.38 -7.29 8.75
N GLU A 378 6.46 -7.14 9.71
CA GLU A 378 6.56 -7.86 10.99
C GLU A 378 6.50 -9.39 10.78
N TYR A 379 5.56 -9.88 9.97
CA TYR A 379 5.42 -11.31 9.70
C TYR A 379 6.66 -11.95 9.07
N TYR A 380 7.35 -11.23 8.18
CA TYR A 380 8.58 -11.69 7.54
C TYR A 380 9.86 -11.26 8.28
N GLY A 381 9.74 -10.69 9.48
CA GLY A 381 10.89 -10.28 10.31
C GLY A 381 11.75 -9.16 9.70
N LEU A 382 11.17 -8.34 8.82
CA LEU A 382 11.87 -7.23 8.18
C LEU A 382 12.07 -6.06 9.14
N VAL A 383 13.31 -5.61 9.26
CA VAL A 383 13.65 -4.39 10.01
C VAL A 383 13.02 -3.17 9.32
N HIS A 384 12.02 -2.56 9.95
CA HIS A 384 11.21 -1.51 9.33
C HIS A 384 12.02 -0.31 8.82
N ASN A 385 13.07 0.09 9.54
CA ASN A 385 13.92 1.23 9.16
C ASN A 385 15.01 0.89 8.12
N LYS A 386 14.99 -0.34 7.58
CA LYS A 386 15.83 -0.78 6.46
C LYS A 386 15.05 -0.89 5.14
N VAL A 387 13.77 -0.51 5.15
CA VAL A 387 12.95 -0.46 3.94
C VAL A 387 12.89 0.96 3.41
N TYR A 388 13.31 1.14 2.16
CA TYR A 388 13.39 2.44 1.50
C TYR A 388 12.47 2.49 0.28
N MET A 389 11.86 3.65 0.03
CA MET A 389 10.98 3.88 -1.12
C MET A 389 11.74 4.57 -2.25
N GLY A 390 11.81 3.91 -3.40
CA GLY A 390 12.10 4.54 -4.69
C GLY A 390 10.80 4.82 -5.42
N LEU A 391 10.87 5.58 -6.52
CA LEU A 391 9.70 5.86 -7.35
C LEU A 391 9.96 5.48 -8.80
N LEU A 392 8.97 4.84 -9.41
CA LEU A 392 8.85 4.76 -10.85
C LEU A 392 7.92 5.89 -11.32
N VAL A 393 8.40 6.72 -12.24
CA VAL A 393 7.65 7.87 -12.76
C VAL A 393 7.42 7.70 -14.26
N HIS A 394 6.16 7.63 -14.66
CA HIS A 394 5.75 7.50 -16.07
C HIS A 394 4.39 8.18 -16.31
N PRO A 395 3.98 8.46 -17.55
CA PRO A 395 2.65 9.00 -17.82
C PRO A 395 1.54 8.06 -17.38
N ALA A 396 0.46 8.63 -16.83
CA ALA A 396 -0.74 7.86 -16.53
C ALA A 396 -1.53 7.59 -17.81
N PHE A 397 -2.20 6.44 -17.86
CA PHE A 397 -3.26 6.21 -18.82
C PHE A 397 -4.57 6.76 -18.26
N ILE A 398 -5.11 7.75 -18.94
CA ILE A 398 -6.32 8.45 -18.47
C ILE A 398 -7.56 7.88 -19.16
N ASP A 399 -7.40 7.38 -20.38
CA ASP A 399 -8.48 6.95 -21.27
C ASP A 399 -8.53 5.41 -21.43
N GLU A 400 -8.17 4.66 -20.39
CA GLU A 400 -8.33 3.19 -20.42
C GLU A 400 -9.83 2.84 -20.49
N SER A 401 -10.19 1.96 -21.41
CA SER A 401 -11.52 1.34 -21.47
C SER A 401 -11.60 0.06 -20.63
N ALA A 402 -10.46 -0.55 -20.34
CA ALA A 402 -10.31 -1.74 -19.52
C ALA A 402 -8.92 -1.77 -18.89
N ASN A 403 -8.81 -2.42 -17.73
CA ASN A 403 -7.56 -2.70 -17.02
C ASN A 403 -7.65 -4.12 -16.44
N GLY A 404 -6.54 -4.83 -16.32
CA GLY A 404 -6.54 -6.25 -15.94
C GLY A 404 -5.15 -6.77 -15.61
N VAL A 405 -5.09 -8.04 -15.20
CA VAL A 405 -3.84 -8.70 -14.81
C VAL A 405 -3.65 -9.95 -15.64
N ALA A 406 -2.49 -10.07 -16.28
CA ALA A 406 -2.07 -11.31 -16.94
C ALA A 406 -1.15 -12.11 -16.01
N VAL A 407 -1.50 -13.37 -15.78
CA VAL A 407 -0.69 -14.34 -15.04
C VAL A 407 -0.15 -15.36 -16.03
N VAL A 408 1.18 -15.45 -16.14
CA VAL A 408 1.86 -16.39 -17.03
C VAL A 408 2.45 -17.51 -16.19
N THR A 409 2.08 -18.75 -16.49
CA THR A 409 2.65 -19.96 -15.89
C THR A 409 3.57 -20.62 -16.91
N PHE A 410 4.87 -20.68 -16.60
CA PHE A 410 5.84 -21.38 -17.44
C PHE A 410 5.90 -22.86 -17.05
N THR A 411 5.65 -23.73 -18.02
CA THR A 411 5.75 -25.19 -17.88
C THR A 411 6.88 -25.71 -18.79
N PRO A 412 7.39 -26.94 -18.57
CA PRO A 412 8.33 -27.54 -19.51
C PRO A 412 7.80 -27.65 -20.95
N GLN A 413 6.47 -27.60 -21.15
CA GLN A 413 5.80 -27.73 -22.44
C GLN A 413 5.49 -26.38 -23.11
N GLY A 414 5.66 -25.25 -22.41
CA GLY A 414 5.35 -23.93 -22.95
C GLY A 414 4.99 -22.90 -21.87
N ALA A 415 4.18 -21.91 -22.24
CA ALA A 415 3.66 -20.92 -21.31
C ALA A 415 2.14 -20.87 -21.42
N ASP A 416 1.45 -21.05 -20.31
CA ASP A 416 0.01 -20.85 -20.21
C ASP A 416 -0.25 -19.45 -19.70
N ILE A 417 -1.03 -18.67 -20.45
CA ILE A 417 -1.39 -17.28 -20.11
C ILE A 417 -2.85 -17.27 -19.68
N ASN A 418 -3.08 -16.87 -18.43
CA ASN A 418 -4.42 -16.56 -17.92
C ASN A 418 -4.54 -15.04 -17.80
N ILE A 419 -5.52 -14.46 -18.49
CA ILE A 419 -5.85 -13.02 -18.40
C ILE A 419 -7.09 -12.91 -17.53
N VAL A 420 -6.97 -12.16 -16.42
CA VAL A 420 -8.04 -11.90 -15.44
C VAL A 420 -8.50 -10.46 -15.54
#